data_AF-A0A959RQ32-F1
#
_entry.id   AF-A0A959RQ32-F1
#
_cell.length_a   1.000
_cell.length_b   1.000
_cell.length_c   1.000
_cell.angle_alpha   90.00
_cell.angle_beta   90.00
_cell.angle_gamma   90.00
#
_symmetry.space_group_name_H-M   'P 1'
#
loop_
_entity.id
_entity.type
_entity.pdbx_description
1 polymer ?
#
loop_
_entity_poly.entity_id
_entity_poly.type
_entity_poly.pdbx_seq_one_letter_code
_entity_poly.pdbx_strand_id
1 'polypeptide(L)'
;LVEGGVDILLIETIFDTLNAKAAIYAIKKYWSENHSGKTILPIMISGTITDASGRTLSGQTLEAFYTSVMHARPLSVGLNCALGAKEMRPHIEELSQLANCYVSAYPNAGLPNAMGEYDEQPEDMAGHLKAWATEGFVNIVGGCCGTTPEHIKEIVAQVQTLTPRKLPETVNELL
;
A
#
# COMPACT_ATOMS: atom_id res chain seq x y z
N LEU A 1 16.21 -3.87 -11.98
CA LEU A 1 15.42 -4.55 -10.92
C LEU A 1 15.36 -6.05 -11.20
N VAL A 2 14.70 -6.49 -12.27
CA VAL A 2 14.53 -7.93 -12.57
C VAL A 2 15.86 -8.67 -12.69
N GLU A 3 16.81 -8.16 -13.49
CA GLU A 3 18.16 -8.75 -13.60
C GLU A 3 18.95 -8.71 -12.28
N GLY A 4 18.60 -7.76 -11.39
CA GLY A 4 19.15 -7.68 -10.04
C GLY A 4 18.56 -8.69 -9.07
N GLY A 5 17.64 -9.56 -9.51
CA GLY A 5 17.11 -10.67 -8.72
C GLY A 5 16.10 -10.28 -7.65
N VAL A 6 15.36 -9.18 -7.82
CA VAL A 6 14.29 -8.81 -6.87
C VAL A 6 13.17 -9.84 -6.85
N ASP A 7 12.57 -10.07 -5.68
CA ASP A 7 11.44 -11.00 -5.52
C ASP A 7 10.09 -10.39 -5.91
N ILE A 8 10.01 -9.05 -5.95
CA ILE A 8 8.76 -8.31 -6.10
C ILE A 8 9.00 -6.96 -6.77
N LEU A 9 7.98 -6.44 -7.47
CA LEU A 9 7.97 -5.09 -8.03
C LEU A 9 6.93 -4.25 -7.31
N LEU A 10 7.33 -3.11 -6.76
CA LEU A 10 6.45 -2.15 -6.10
C LEU A 10 6.29 -0.90 -6.96
N ILE A 11 5.05 -0.56 -7.30
CA ILE A 11 4.68 0.72 -7.91
C ILE A 11 4.16 1.61 -6.78
N GLU A 12 5.00 2.50 -6.28
CA GLU A 12 4.79 3.27 -5.05
C GLU A 12 4.39 4.73 -5.32
N THR A 13 3.70 5.35 -4.35
CA THR A 13 3.35 6.78 -4.33
C THR A 13 2.60 7.20 -5.58
N ILE A 14 1.62 6.40 -5.97
CA ILE A 14 0.82 6.67 -7.15
C ILE A 14 -0.22 7.72 -6.82
N PHE A 15 -0.06 8.91 -7.41
CA PHE A 15 -1.04 9.99 -7.35
C PHE A 15 -1.89 10.09 -8.64
N ASP A 16 -1.47 9.42 -9.72
CA ASP A 16 -2.15 9.37 -11.02
C ASP A 16 -2.31 7.94 -11.54
N THR A 17 -3.54 7.53 -11.85
CA THR A 17 -3.84 6.17 -12.32
C THR A 17 -3.30 5.88 -13.72
N LEU A 18 -3.17 6.87 -14.59
CA LEU A 18 -2.62 6.63 -15.94
C LEU A 18 -1.14 6.24 -15.84
N ASN A 19 -0.40 6.87 -14.94
CA ASN A 19 0.99 6.53 -14.62
C ASN A 19 1.09 5.10 -14.06
N ALA A 20 0.17 4.71 -13.16
CA ALA A 20 0.08 3.34 -12.67
C ALA A 20 -0.14 2.31 -13.79
N LYS A 21 -1.09 2.59 -14.69
CA LYS A 21 -1.41 1.72 -15.82
C LYS A 21 -0.24 1.61 -16.81
N ALA A 22 0.49 2.70 -17.03
CA ALA A 22 1.69 2.68 -17.85
C ALA A 22 2.78 1.78 -17.22
N ALA A 23 3.00 1.85 -15.91
CA ALA A 23 3.93 0.98 -15.21
C ALA A 23 3.50 -0.50 -15.26
N ILE A 24 2.22 -0.80 -15.01
CA ILE A 24 1.65 -2.15 -15.14
C ILE A 24 1.85 -2.70 -16.56
N TYR A 25 1.57 -1.88 -17.58
CA TYR A 25 1.77 -2.24 -18.98
C TYR A 25 3.24 -2.53 -19.28
N ALA A 26 4.15 -1.67 -18.83
CA ALA A 26 5.58 -1.84 -19.04
C ALA A 26 6.11 -3.14 -18.42
N ILE A 27 5.66 -3.49 -17.20
CA ILE A 27 6.01 -4.77 -16.55
C ILE A 27 5.52 -5.95 -17.40
N LYS A 28 4.24 -5.95 -17.80
CA LYS A 28 3.67 -7.04 -18.62
C LYS A 28 4.37 -7.16 -19.98
N LYS A 29 4.66 -6.02 -20.62
CA LYS A 29 5.36 -5.96 -21.90
C LYS A 29 6.78 -6.53 -21.79
N TYR A 30 7.54 -6.09 -20.80
CA TYR A 30 8.89 -6.59 -20.53
C TYR A 30 8.90 -8.12 -20.37
N TRP A 31 7.92 -8.68 -19.65
CA TRP A 31 7.79 -10.14 -19.52
C TRP A 31 7.45 -10.82 -20.84
N SER A 32 6.50 -10.27 -21.60
CA SER A 32 6.11 -10.85 -22.89
C SER A 32 7.26 -10.88 -23.90
N GLU A 33 8.13 -9.86 -23.89
CA GLU A 33 9.23 -9.72 -24.86
C GLU A 33 10.48 -10.50 -24.45
N ASN A 34 10.79 -10.57 -23.15
CA ASN A 34 12.08 -11.05 -22.67
C ASN A 34 11.99 -12.36 -21.86
N HIS A 35 10.81 -12.74 -21.40
CA HIS A 35 10.60 -13.81 -20.42
C HIS A 35 9.40 -14.71 -20.79
N SER A 36 9.18 -14.95 -22.09
CA SER A 36 8.05 -15.75 -22.57
C SER A 36 7.95 -17.09 -21.85
N GLY A 37 6.77 -17.39 -21.31
CA GLY A 37 6.49 -18.61 -20.52
C GLY A 37 6.88 -18.55 -19.04
N LYS A 38 7.53 -17.48 -18.57
CA LYS A 38 7.81 -17.29 -17.13
C LYS A 38 6.69 -16.50 -16.46
N THR A 39 6.39 -16.85 -15.22
CA THR A 39 5.47 -16.10 -14.37
C THR A 39 6.01 -14.69 -14.14
N ILE A 40 5.12 -13.69 -14.23
CA ILE A 40 5.44 -12.31 -13.89
C ILE A 40 5.74 -12.23 -12.39
N LEU A 41 6.78 -11.49 -11.99
CA LEU A 41 7.00 -11.23 -10.56
C LEU A 41 5.73 -10.64 -9.91
N PRO A 42 5.47 -10.95 -8.63
CA PRO A 42 4.39 -10.30 -7.91
C PRO A 42 4.51 -8.78 -8.00
N ILE A 43 3.36 -8.10 -8.10
CA ILE A 43 3.29 -6.64 -8.19
C ILE A 43 2.57 -6.13 -6.96
N MET A 44 3.19 -5.20 -6.24
CA MET A 44 2.52 -4.38 -5.23
C MET A 44 2.20 -3.01 -5.82
N ILE A 45 1.05 -2.46 -5.45
CA ILE A 45 0.59 -1.16 -5.93
C ILE A 45 0.25 -0.32 -4.71
N SER A 46 0.86 0.85 -4.57
CA SER A 46 0.57 1.78 -3.48
C SER A 46 0.19 3.14 -3.99
N GLY A 47 -1.03 3.55 -3.66
CA GLY A 47 -1.56 4.88 -3.95
C GLY A 47 -1.17 5.88 -2.87
N THR A 48 -1.35 7.16 -3.17
CA THR A 48 -1.28 8.22 -2.19
C THR A 48 -2.53 9.09 -2.26
N ILE A 49 -3.14 9.34 -1.09
CA ILE A 49 -4.29 10.22 -0.92
C ILE A 49 -3.75 11.55 -0.43
N THR A 50 -3.91 12.60 -1.24
CA THR A 50 -3.13 13.83 -1.08
C THR A 50 -3.79 14.88 -0.22
N ASP A 51 -5.07 14.72 0.13
CA ASP A 51 -5.79 15.68 0.95
C ASP A 51 -6.94 15.06 1.76
N ALA A 52 -7.53 15.88 2.64
CA ALA A 52 -8.65 15.50 3.50
C ALA A 52 -9.95 15.18 2.73
N SER A 53 -10.01 15.37 1.40
CA SER A 53 -11.15 14.97 0.59
C SER A 53 -11.17 13.47 0.28
N GLY A 54 -10.09 12.75 0.65
CA GLY A 54 -9.99 11.31 0.47
C GLY A 54 -9.72 10.90 -0.98
N ARG A 55 -9.13 11.79 -1.78
CA ARG A 55 -8.88 11.59 -3.21
C ARG A 55 -7.39 11.54 -3.54
N THR A 56 -7.06 10.85 -4.63
CA THR A 56 -5.76 10.98 -5.27
C THR A 56 -5.58 12.40 -5.84
N LEU A 57 -4.37 12.79 -6.20
CA LEU A 57 -4.12 14.09 -6.84
C LEU A 57 -4.89 14.26 -8.16
N SER A 58 -5.13 13.16 -8.89
CA SER A 58 -5.99 13.12 -10.08
C SER A 58 -7.50 13.20 -9.79
N GLY A 59 -7.90 13.33 -8.51
CA GLY A 59 -9.29 13.49 -8.08
C GLY A 59 -10.09 12.20 -7.95
N GLN A 60 -9.45 11.03 -8.01
CA GLN A 60 -10.15 9.75 -7.94
C GLN A 60 -10.45 9.36 -6.50
N THR A 61 -11.61 8.74 -6.28
CA THR A 61 -11.90 8.04 -5.03
C THR A 61 -11.01 6.80 -4.91
N LEU A 62 -10.88 6.27 -3.70
CA LEU A 62 -10.10 5.07 -3.44
C LEU A 62 -10.63 3.84 -4.18
N GLU A 63 -11.95 3.67 -4.22
CA GLU A 63 -12.62 2.64 -5.03
C GLU A 63 -12.31 2.78 -6.54
N ALA A 64 -12.38 4.00 -7.08
CA ALA A 64 -12.09 4.25 -8.50
C ALA A 64 -10.62 3.97 -8.83
N PHE A 65 -9.71 4.30 -7.92
CA PHE A 65 -8.30 3.95 -8.02
C PHE A 65 -8.11 2.43 -8.05
N TYR A 66 -8.62 1.71 -7.04
CA TYR A 66 -8.45 0.26 -6.95
C TYR A 66 -9.07 -0.48 -8.14
N THR A 67 -10.31 -0.14 -8.52
CA THR A 67 -10.99 -0.72 -9.69
C THR A 67 -10.18 -0.53 -10.96
N SER A 68 -9.49 0.61 -11.09
CA SER A 68 -8.68 0.91 -12.27
C SER A 68 -7.41 0.07 -12.37
N VAL A 69 -6.87 -0.43 -11.25
CA VAL A 69 -5.59 -1.14 -11.19
C VAL A 69 -5.72 -2.63 -10.87
N MET A 70 -6.87 -3.11 -10.36
CA MET A 70 -7.08 -4.50 -9.95
C MET A 70 -6.86 -5.53 -11.07
N HIS A 71 -7.02 -5.14 -12.33
CA HIS A 71 -6.70 -5.96 -13.51
C HIS A 71 -5.20 -6.34 -13.62
N ALA A 72 -4.33 -5.71 -12.83
CA ALA A 72 -2.95 -6.12 -12.65
C ALA A 72 -2.82 -7.42 -11.83
N ARG A 73 -3.88 -7.83 -11.13
CA ARG A 73 -3.87 -8.91 -10.12
C ARG A 73 -2.71 -8.72 -9.12
N PRO A 74 -2.64 -7.57 -8.44
CA PRO A 74 -1.54 -7.28 -7.55
C PRO A 74 -1.51 -8.25 -6.37
N LEU A 75 -0.31 -8.51 -5.86
CA LEU A 75 -0.14 -9.20 -4.58
C LEU A 75 -0.78 -8.38 -3.46
N SER A 76 -0.49 -7.08 -3.42
CA SER A 76 -1.13 -6.14 -2.51
C SER A 76 -1.48 -4.81 -3.16
N VAL A 77 -2.53 -4.19 -2.64
CA VAL A 77 -2.83 -2.78 -2.84
C VAL A 77 -2.71 -2.04 -1.52
N GLY A 78 -2.21 -0.82 -1.54
CA GLY A 78 -1.99 -0.06 -0.31
C GLY A 78 -1.99 1.44 -0.46
N LEU A 79 -1.74 2.09 0.67
CA LEU A 79 -1.51 3.53 0.73
C LEU A 79 -0.18 3.85 1.42
N ASN A 80 0.47 4.89 0.91
CA ASN A 80 1.69 5.42 1.49
C ASN A 80 1.82 6.92 1.27
N CYS A 81 2.70 7.52 2.09
CA CYS A 81 3.02 8.95 2.05
C CYS A 81 1.78 9.84 2.27
N ALA A 82 1.98 11.15 2.11
CA ALA A 82 1.03 12.27 2.29
C ALA A 82 0.39 12.41 3.69
N LEU A 83 -0.05 11.32 4.28
CA LEU A 83 -0.78 11.26 5.54
C LEU A 83 0.06 10.58 6.63
N GLY A 84 -0.12 11.05 7.87
CA GLY A 84 0.27 10.31 9.06
C GLY A 84 -0.66 9.12 9.29
N ALA A 85 -0.33 8.27 10.27
CA ALA A 85 -1.14 7.09 10.57
C ALA A 85 -2.58 7.50 10.91
N LYS A 86 -2.76 8.43 11.84
CA LYS A 86 -4.08 8.88 12.28
C LYS A 86 -5.01 9.29 11.12
N GLU A 87 -4.51 10.08 10.17
CA GLU A 87 -5.28 10.56 9.02
C GLU A 87 -5.51 9.46 7.97
N MET A 88 -4.58 8.52 7.84
CA MET A 88 -4.66 7.43 6.87
C MET A 88 -5.65 6.33 7.27
N ARG A 89 -5.97 6.18 8.57
CA ARG A 89 -6.87 5.13 9.10
C ARG A 89 -8.16 4.92 8.31
N PRO A 90 -9.04 5.93 8.10
CA PRO A 90 -10.33 5.71 7.43
C PRO A 90 -10.16 5.17 6.00
N HIS A 91 -9.10 5.56 5.31
CA HIS A 91 -8.83 5.08 3.96
C HIS A 91 -8.32 3.64 3.93
N ILE A 92 -7.56 3.23 4.96
CA ILE A 92 -7.12 1.83 5.09
C ILE A 92 -8.29 0.91 5.45
N GLU A 93 -9.19 1.36 6.31
CA GLU A 93 -10.43 0.65 6.60
C GLU A 93 -11.28 0.46 5.33
N GLU A 94 -11.54 1.54 4.58
CA GLU A 94 -12.25 1.48 3.29
C GLU A 94 -11.56 0.54 2.29
N LEU A 95 -10.25 0.68 2.10
CA LEU A 95 -9.48 -0.18 1.18
C LEU A 95 -9.55 -1.66 1.58
N SER A 96 -9.56 -1.94 2.88
CA SER A 96 -9.66 -3.31 3.40
C SER A 96 -10.99 -3.99 3.11
N GLN A 97 -12.06 -3.21 2.87
CA GLN A 97 -13.36 -3.73 2.47
C GLN A 97 -13.44 -3.93 0.95
N LEU A 98 -12.73 -3.10 0.17
CA LEU A 98 -12.72 -3.14 -1.29
C LEU A 98 -11.76 -4.20 -1.86
N ALA A 99 -10.61 -4.41 -1.21
CA ALA A 99 -9.51 -5.18 -1.78
C ALA A 99 -9.73 -6.71 -1.71
N ASN A 100 -9.65 -7.37 -2.86
CA ASN A 100 -9.64 -8.84 -2.98
C ASN A 100 -8.23 -9.43 -2.84
N CYS A 101 -7.20 -8.59 -2.77
CA CYS A 101 -5.81 -8.95 -2.54
C CYS A 101 -5.36 -8.49 -1.14
N TYR A 102 -4.08 -8.65 -0.83
CA TYR A 102 -3.52 -8.19 0.44
C TYR A 102 -3.54 -6.67 0.53
N VAL A 103 -3.62 -6.15 1.75
CA VAL A 103 -3.60 -4.70 2.01
C VAL A 103 -2.28 -4.29 2.63
N SER A 104 -1.61 -3.30 2.04
CA SER A 104 -0.38 -2.71 2.57
C SER A 104 -0.60 -1.27 3.06
N ALA A 105 0.02 -0.87 4.16
CA ALA A 105 -0.05 0.50 4.66
C ALA A 105 1.27 0.94 5.28
N TYR A 106 1.81 2.07 4.84
CA TYR A 106 3.04 2.63 5.39
C TYR A 106 2.97 4.15 5.39
N PRO A 107 2.39 4.73 6.46
CA PRO A 107 2.19 6.18 6.55
C PRO A 107 3.50 6.91 6.79
N ASN A 108 3.45 8.25 6.69
CA ASN A 108 4.51 9.09 7.23
C ASN A 108 4.52 9.03 8.77
N ALA A 109 5.62 9.45 9.39
CA ALA A 109 5.69 9.69 10.84
C ALA A 109 4.93 10.99 11.19
N GLY A 110 3.61 10.94 11.09
CA GLY A 110 2.73 12.11 11.18
C GLY A 110 2.71 12.98 9.91
N LEU A 111 1.97 14.09 9.99
CA LEU A 111 2.02 15.15 8.99
C LEU A 111 3.28 16.00 9.18
N PRO A 112 3.90 16.51 8.10
CA PRO A 112 5.05 17.39 8.24
C PRO A 112 4.67 18.68 8.97
N ASN A 113 5.53 19.12 9.90
CA ASN A 113 5.36 20.37 10.64
C ASN A 113 5.70 21.59 9.75
N ALA A 114 5.59 22.80 10.30
CA ALA A 114 5.83 24.04 9.55
C ALA A 114 7.27 24.18 8.99
N MET A 115 8.23 23.40 9.52
CA MET A 115 9.60 23.33 9.04
C MET A 115 9.83 22.16 8.07
N GLY A 116 8.81 21.36 7.78
CA GLY A 116 8.88 20.17 6.93
C GLY A 116 9.42 18.93 7.64
N GLU A 117 9.51 18.94 8.97
CA GLU A 117 10.00 17.82 9.77
C GLU A 117 8.83 16.94 10.26
N TYR A 118 9.15 15.75 10.76
CA TYR A 118 8.18 14.75 11.21
C TYR A 118 8.39 14.48 12.70
N ASP A 119 7.39 14.81 13.51
CA ASP A 119 7.49 14.83 14.98
C ASP A 119 6.83 13.61 15.67
N GLU A 120 6.09 12.78 14.93
CA GLU A 120 5.42 11.60 15.50
C GLU A 120 6.47 10.63 16.04
N GLN A 121 6.23 10.12 17.26
CA GLN A 121 7.17 9.21 17.92
C GLN A 121 6.94 7.75 17.47
N PRO A 122 7.98 6.89 17.54
CA PRO A 122 7.87 5.47 17.21
C PRO A 122 6.67 4.76 17.84
N GLU A 123 6.40 5.01 19.12
CA GLU A 123 5.34 4.37 19.89
C GLU A 123 3.94 4.78 19.43
N ASP A 124 3.77 6.05 19.04
CA ASP A 124 2.50 6.59 18.55
C ASP A 124 2.14 5.97 17.19
N MET A 125 3.10 6.01 16.25
CA MET A 125 2.93 5.42 14.93
C MET A 125 2.66 3.91 15.01
N ALA A 126 3.46 3.19 15.79
CA ALA A 126 3.29 1.74 15.98
C ALA A 126 1.96 1.39 16.66
N GLY A 127 1.50 2.21 17.62
CA GLY A 127 0.20 2.04 18.27
C GLY A 127 -0.96 2.12 17.29
N HIS A 128 -0.92 3.06 16.33
CA HIS A 128 -1.90 3.14 15.26
C HIS A 128 -1.88 1.91 14.35
N LEU A 129 -0.70 1.48 13.89
CA LEU A 129 -0.54 0.32 13.02
C LEU A 129 -0.97 -0.99 13.70
N LYS A 130 -0.69 -1.13 14.99
CA LYS A 130 -1.18 -2.24 15.82
C LYS A 130 -2.70 -2.28 15.87
N ALA A 131 -3.36 -1.13 16.02
CA ALA A 131 -4.82 -1.06 16.01
C ALA A 131 -5.38 -1.56 14.67
N TRP A 132 -4.82 -1.12 13.54
CA TRP A 132 -5.27 -1.58 12.20
C TRP A 132 -5.07 -3.08 11.99
N ALA A 133 -3.92 -3.60 12.42
CA ALA A 133 -3.62 -5.03 12.33
C ALA A 133 -4.59 -5.85 13.21
N THR A 134 -4.91 -5.35 14.41
CA THR A 134 -5.88 -5.98 15.32
C THR A 134 -7.31 -5.96 14.76
N GLU A 135 -7.69 -4.86 14.11
CA GLU A 135 -8.98 -4.70 13.43
C GLU A 135 -9.06 -5.51 12.12
N GLY A 136 -7.93 -6.09 11.67
CA GLY A 136 -7.86 -6.94 10.50
C GLY A 136 -7.88 -6.16 9.18
N PHE A 137 -7.40 -4.92 9.17
CA PHE A 137 -7.40 -4.09 7.97
C PHE A 137 -6.18 -4.30 7.06
N VAL A 138 -5.06 -4.76 7.62
CA VAL A 138 -3.76 -4.79 6.93
C VAL A 138 -3.10 -6.17 6.94
N ASN A 139 -2.28 -6.40 5.93
CA ASN A 139 -1.41 -7.57 5.78
C ASN A 139 0.07 -7.21 5.90
N ILE A 140 0.43 -6.03 5.39
CA ILE A 140 1.81 -5.53 5.34
C ILE A 140 1.80 -4.12 5.92
N VAL A 141 2.66 -3.86 6.91
CA VAL A 141 2.83 -2.53 7.48
C VAL A 141 4.29 -2.08 7.43
N GLY A 142 4.52 -0.78 7.36
CA GLY A 142 5.85 -0.19 7.32
C GLY A 142 5.81 1.32 7.57
N GLY A 143 6.82 2.03 7.07
CA GLY A 143 6.93 3.47 7.20
C GLY A 143 7.36 4.15 5.91
N CYS A 144 6.92 5.40 5.73
CA CYS A 144 7.30 6.27 4.62
C CYS A 144 8.14 7.47 5.13
N CYS A 145 7.86 8.70 4.70
CA CYS A 145 8.66 9.86 5.08
C CYS A 145 8.61 10.12 6.58
N GLY A 146 9.76 10.52 7.15
CA GLY A 146 9.92 10.76 8.59
C GLY A 146 10.19 9.52 9.43
N THR A 147 9.95 8.32 8.90
CA THR A 147 10.16 7.08 9.65
C THR A 147 11.64 6.72 9.76
N THR A 148 12.02 6.16 10.90
CA THR A 148 13.42 5.81 11.24
C THR A 148 13.53 4.32 11.62
N PRO A 149 14.74 3.76 11.77
CA PRO A 149 14.91 2.40 12.28
C PRO A 149 14.21 2.15 13.62
N GLU A 150 14.13 3.15 14.50
CA GLU A 150 13.41 3.09 15.77
C GLU A 150 11.91 2.90 15.55
N HIS A 151 11.31 3.62 14.60
CA HIS A 151 9.92 3.44 14.19
C HIS A 151 9.67 2.00 13.71
N ILE A 152 10.51 1.49 12.81
CA ILE A 152 10.36 0.14 12.28
C ILE A 152 10.50 -0.91 13.39
N LYS A 153 11.46 -0.74 14.30
CA LYS A 153 11.65 -1.65 15.44
C LYS A 153 10.40 -1.71 16.33
N GLU A 154 9.81 -0.55 16.62
CA GLU A 154 8.61 -0.47 17.46
C GLU A 154 7.37 -1.02 16.75
N ILE A 155 7.19 -0.74 15.45
CA ILE A 155 6.15 -1.36 14.62
C ILE A 155 6.25 -2.89 14.69
N VAL A 156 7.44 -3.46 14.44
CA VAL A 156 7.66 -4.91 14.50
C VAL A 156 7.33 -5.45 15.89
N ALA A 157 7.80 -4.80 16.96
CA ALA A 157 7.55 -5.23 18.33
C ALA A 157 6.05 -5.36 18.64
N GLN A 158 5.25 -4.42 18.12
CA GLN A 158 3.82 -4.36 18.38
C GLN A 158 2.96 -5.27 17.48
N VAL A 159 3.37 -5.55 16.25
CA VAL A 159 2.53 -6.27 15.26
C VAL A 159 2.94 -7.71 14.99
N GLN A 160 4.18 -8.11 15.29
CA GLN A 160 4.74 -9.42 14.88
C GLN A 160 3.94 -10.65 15.36
N THR A 161 3.18 -10.54 16.45
CA THR A 161 2.37 -11.63 17.00
C THR A 161 0.93 -11.61 16.52
N LEU A 162 0.52 -10.61 15.74
CA LEU A 162 -0.84 -10.45 15.27
C LEU A 162 -1.08 -11.29 14.01
N THR A 163 -2.34 -11.69 13.82
CA THR A 163 -2.73 -12.41 12.61
C THR A 163 -3.01 -11.39 11.50
N PRO A 164 -2.37 -11.52 10.31
CA PRO A 164 -2.68 -10.65 9.18
C PRO A 164 -4.14 -10.72 8.75
N ARG A 165 -4.64 -9.65 8.11
CA ARG A 165 -5.98 -9.62 7.49
C ARG A 165 -6.26 -10.88 6.67
N LYS A 166 -7.42 -11.50 6.90
CA LYS A 166 -7.89 -12.59 6.03
C LYS A 166 -8.35 -12.01 4.69
N LEU A 167 -7.96 -12.65 3.60
CA LEU A 167 -8.51 -12.31 2.29
C LEU A 167 -10.00 -12.65 2.27
N PRO A 168 -10.83 -11.85 1.57
CA PRO A 168 -12.23 -12.19 1.37
C PRO A 168 -12.32 -13.54 0.64
N GLU A 169 -13.28 -14.37 1.03
CA GLU A 169 -13.60 -15.58 0.28
C GLU A 169 -14.10 -15.14 -1.10
N THR A 170 -13.28 -15.32 -2.13
CA THR A 170 -13.75 -15.17 -3.50
C THR A 170 -14.83 -16.23 -3.72
N VAL A 171 -16.10 -15.82 -3.76
CA VAL A 171 -17.13 -16.64 -4.40
C VAL A 171 -16.60 -16.86 -5.80
N ASN A 172 -16.24 -18.11 -6.14
CA ASN A 172 -15.92 -18.49 -7.50
C ASN A 172 -17.11 -18.08 -8.36
N GLU A 173 -17.03 -16.92 -9.01
CA GLU A 173 -17.86 -16.66 -10.17
C GLU A 173 -17.49 -17.75 -11.16
N LEU A 174 -18.47 -18.65 -11.34
CA LEU A 174 -18.51 -19.63 -12.42
C LEU A 174 -18.22 -18.91 -13.73
N LEU A 175 -16.97 -18.96 -14.18
CA LEU A 175 -16.55 -18.68 -15.54
C LEU A 175 -16.07 -19.99 -16.17
#